data_AF-A0A1F7QLW3-F1
#
_entry.id   AF-A0A1F7QLW3-F1
#
_cell.length_a   1.000
_cell.length_b   1.000
_cell.length_c   1.000
_cell.angle_alpha   90.00
_cell.angle_beta   90.00
_cell.angle_gamma   90.00
#
_symmetry.space_group_name_H-M   'P 1'
#
loop_
_entity.id
_entity.type
_entity.pdbx_description
1 polymer ?
#
loop_
_entity_poly.entity_id
_entity_poly.type
_entity_poly.pdbx_seq_one_letter_code
_entity_poly.pdbx_strand_id
1 'polypeptide(L)'
;MTYQTKESELISVQQIRDDLNGFVDGLAEGKKYTILRRSKKIVSVARETNKKPESHAPGSHESIMSSLDLASQARKQAKVSLDPKKSYKELYYEDKAKQYGLS
;
A
#
# COMPACT_ATOMS: atom_id res chain seq x y z
N MET A 1 -22.51 -25.58 11.66
CA MET A 1 -21.63 -24.59 10.99
C MET A 1 -20.73 -25.34 10.03
N THR A 2 -21.08 -25.36 8.75
CA THR A 2 -20.29 -26.00 7.69
C THR A 2 -19.24 -25.01 7.21
N TYR A 3 -17.96 -25.31 7.43
CA TYR A 3 -16.85 -24.55 6.88
C TYR A 3 -16.79 -24.84 5.37
N GLN A 4 -17.40 -23.97 4.56
CA GLN A 4 -17.09 -23.95 3.13
C GLN A 4 -15.66 -23.41 2.97
N THR A 5 -14.70 -24.31 2.89
CA THR A 5 -13.38 -24.01 2.31
C THR A 5 -13.60 -23.52 0.90
N LYS A 6 -13.58 -22.19 0.68
CA LYS A 6 -13.53 -21.60 -0.66
C LYS A 6 -12.24 -22.10 -1.32
N GLU A 7 -12.37 -23.10 -2.18
CA GLU A 7 -11.27 -23.70 -2.92
C GLU A 7 -10.63 -22.64 -3.83
N SER A 8 -9.30 -22.64 -3.91
CA SER A 8 -8.54 -21.76 -4.80
C SER A 8 -8.69 -22.24 -6.24
N GLU A 9 -9.16 -21.38 -7.11
CA GLU A 9 -9.35 -21.69 -8.53
C GLU A 9 -8.01 -21.69 -9.27
N LEU A 10 -7.76 -22.71 -10.10
CA LEU A 10 -6.53 -22.81 -10.90
C LEU A 10 -6.70 -22.05 -12.20
N ILE A 11 -5.81 -21.07 -12.44
CA ILE A 11 -5.84 -20.26 -13.66
C ILE A 11 -4.45 -20.18 -14.28
N SER A 12 -4.37 -20.21 -15.61
CA SER A 12 -3.10 -20.05 -16.31
C SER A 12 -2.76 -18.59 -16.55
N VAL A 13 -1.46 -18.27 -16.69
CA VAL A 13 -1.01 -16.93 -17.11
C VAL A 13 -1.61 -16.51 -18.46
N GLN A 14 -1.91 -17.47 -19.35
CA GLN A 14 -2.54 -17.16 -20.63
C GLN A 14 -3.97 -16.66 -20.43
N GLN A 15 -4.78 -17.37 -19.64
CA GLN A 15 -6.15 -16.97 -19.33
C GLN A 15 -6.23 -15.60 -18.64
N ILE A 16 -5.29 -15.28 -17.74
CA ILE A 16 -5.21 -13.95 -17.11
C ILE A 16 -4.93 -12.86 -18.14
N ARG A 17 -4.14 -13.15 -19.19
CA ARG A 17 -3.85 -12.17 -20.24
C ARG A 17 -5.01 -11.99 -21.19
N ASP A 18 -5.74 -13.07 -21.46
CA ASP A 18 -6.91 -13.04 -22.33
C ASP A 18 -8.09 -12.30 -21.68
N ASP A 19 -8.25 -12.41 -20.35
CA ASP A 19 -9.26 -11.67 -19.58
C ASP A 19 -8.70 -11.15 -18.25
N LEU A 20 -7.94 -10.06 -18.33
CA LEU A 20 -7.35 -9.42 -17.15
C LEU A 20 -8.42 -8.75 -16.28
N ASN A 21 -9.43 -8.16 -16.90
CA ASN A 21 -10.47 -7.41 -16.17
C ASN A 21 -11.31 -8.37 -15.32
N GLY A 22 -11.79 -9.49 -15.90
CA GLY A 22 -12.53 -10.51 -15.16
C GLY A 22 -11.70 -11.17 -14.05
N PHE A 23 -10.38 -11.32 -14.25
CA PHE A 23 -9.47 -11.78 -13.20
C PHE A 23 -9.40 -10.81 -12.02
N VAL A 24 -9.27 -9.51 -12.29
CA VAL A 24 -9.22 -8.47 -11.25
C VAL A 24 -10.57 -8.31 -10.54
N ASP A 25 -11.68 -8.34 -11.28
CA ASP A 25 -13.03 -8.27 -10.73
C ASP A 25 -13.31 -9.49 -9.83
N GLY A 26 -12.92 -10.68 -10.26
CA GLY A 26 -13.02 -11.89 -9.43
C GLY A 26 -12.19 -11.81 -8.13
N LEU A 27 -10.99 -11.21 -8.19
CA LEU A 27 -10.22 -10.91 -6.97
C LEU A 27 -10.96 -9.90 -6.08
N ALA A 28 -11.57 -8.87 -6.66
CA ALA A 28 -12.35 -7.87 -5.92
C ALA A 28 -13.56 -8.51 -5.19
N GLU A 29 -14.22 -9.47 -5.82
CA GLU A 29 -15.29 -10.29 -5.24
C GLU A 29 -14.81 -11.28 -4.15
N GLY A 30 -13.50 -11.40 -3.96
CA GLY A 30 -12.89 -12.24 -2.94
C GLY A 30 -12.63 -13.69 -3.40
N LYS A 31 -12.57 -13.93 -4.71
CA LYS A 31 -12.05 -15.20 -5.25
C LYS A 31 -10.54 -15.30 -4.98
N LYS A 32 -10.05 -16.52 -4.88
CA LYS A 32 -8.63 -16.84 -4.70
C LYS A 32 -8.16 -17.65 -5.88
N TYR A 33 -7.07 -17.23 -6.50
CA TYR A 33 -6.53 -17.89 -7.67
C TYR A 33 -5.16 -18.47 -7.39
N THR A 34 -4.89 -19.66 -7.90
CA THR A 34 -3.54 -20.22 -8.01
C THR A 34 -3.11 -20.17 -9.46
N ILE A 35 -2.08 -19.38 -9.74
CA ILE A 35 -1.59 -19.08 -11.08
C ILE A 35 -0.60 -20.17 -11.54
N LEU A 36 -0.85 -20.68 -12.73
CA LEU A 36 -0.03 -21.67 -13.43
C LEU A 36 0.74 -21.06 -14.61
N ARG A 37 2.01 -21.45 -14.78
CA ARG A 37 2.76 -21.25 -16.03
C ARG A 37 3.36 -22.57 -16.46
N ARG A 38 3.12 -22.98 -17.70
CA ARG A 38 3.59 -24.29 -18.23
C ARG A 38 3.22 -25.44 -17.29
N SER A 39 1.97 -25.46 -16.82
CA SER A 39 1.42 -26.46 -15.91
C SER A 39 2.08 -26.55 -14.52
N LYS A 40 2.93 -25.58 -14.16
CA LYS A 40 3.52 -25.47 -12.81
C LYS A 40 2.87 -24.35 -12.03
N LYS A 41 2.53 -24.62 -10.76
CA LYS A 41 2.07 -23.61 -9.79
C LYS A 41 3.21 -22.64 -9.51
N ILE A 42 2.94 -21.35 -9.65
CA ILE A 42 3.93 -20.31 -9.34
C ILE A 42 3.52 -19.51 -8.11
N VAL A 43 2.28 -19.02 -8.09
CA VAL A 43 1.84 -18.06 -7.08
C VAL A 43 0.36 -18.23 -6.80
N SER A 44 -0.04 -17.98 -5.55
CA SER A 44 -1.44 -17.83 -5.17
C SER A 44 -1.73 -16.36 -4.92
N VAL A 45 -2.79 -15.86 -5.55
CA VAL A 45 -3.24 -14.47 -5.46
C VAL A 45 -4.61 -14.45 -4.79
N ALA A 46 -4.74 -13.62 -3.79
CA ALA A 46 -5.99 -13.33 -3.12
C ALA A 46 -6.03 -11.84 -2.84
N ARG A 47 -7.24 -11.27 -2.78
CA ARG A 47 -7.41 -9.90 -2.32
C ARG A 47 -6.89 -9.78 -0.88
N GLU A 48 -6.01 -8.81 -0.67
CA GLU A 48 -5.55 -8.48 0.66
C GLU A 48 -6.73 -7.97 1.50
N THR A 49 -7.04 -8.69 2.58
CA THR A 49 -8.06 -8.30 3.56
C THR A 49 -7.49 -7.47 4.71
N ASN A 50 -6.18 -7.17 4.69
CA ASN A 50 -5.58 -6.29 5.68
C ASN A 50 -6.11 -4.88 5.46
N LYS A 51 -6.97 -4.48 6.40
CA LYS A 51 -7.50 -3.14 6.67
C LYS A 51 -7.56 -2.24 5.44
N LYS A 52 -8.79 -2.14 4.89
CA LYS A 52 -9.21 -0.92 4.21
C LYS A 52 -8.62 0.29 4.98
N PRO A 53 -7.92 1.24 4.35
CA PRO A 53 -8.14 2.60 4.79
C PRO A 53 -9.64 2.79 4.58
N GLU A 54 -10.39 2.86 5.68
CA GLU A 54 -11.79 3.25 5.60
C GLU A 54 -11.80 4.55 4.81
N SER A 55 -12.29 4.49 3.57
CA SER A 55 -12.40 5.67 2.73
C SER A 55 -13.55 6.48 3.31
N HIS A 56 -13.25 7.14 4.42
CA HIS A 56 -14.16 8.08 5.05
C HIS A 56 -14.43 9.18 4.03
N ALA A 57 -15.71 9.53 3.85
CA ALA A 57 -16.07 10.61 2.95
C ALA A 57 -15.24 11.87 3.28
N PRO A 58 -14.66 12.56 2.29
CA PRO A 58 -13.84 13.75 2.54
C PRO A 58 -14.65 14.77 3.35
N GLY A 59 -14.13 15.14 4.53
CA GLY A 59 -14.79 16.06 5.47
C GLY A 59 -15.60 15.39 6.58
N SER A 60 -15.68 14.05 6.64
CA SER A 60 -16.28 13.37 7.80
C SER A 60 -15.36 13.46 9.03
N HIS A 61 -15.96 13.39 10.22
CA HIS A 61 -15.21 13.41 11.48
C HIS A 61 -14.10 12.33 11.52
N GLU A 62 -14.41 11.13 11.02
CA GLU A 62 -13.49 10.00 10.99
C GLU A 62 -12.29 10.26 10.05
N SER A 63 -12.50 10.91 8.90
CA SER A 63 -11.42 11.30 7.98
C SER A 63 -10.45 12.30 8.63
N ILE A 64 -10.97 13.21 9.45
CA ILE A 64 -10.18 14.17 10.21
C ILE A 64 -9.38 13.44 11.30
N MET A 65 -10.01 12.52 12.03
CA MET A 65 -9.34 11.73 13.08
C MET A 65 -8.22 10.85 12.50
N SER A 66 -8.46 10.18 11.37
CA SER A 66 -7.46 9.39 10.67
C SER A 66 -6.26 10.24 10.21
N SER A 67 -6.54 11.44 9.68
CA SER A 67 -5.48 12.38 9.26
C SER A 67 -4.64 12.87 10.44
N LEU A 68 -5.28 13.13 11.60
CA LEU A 68 -4.58 13.52 12.83
C LEU A 68 -3.72 12.38 13.39
N ASP A 69 -4.21 11.14 13.36
CA ASP A 69 -3.45 9.98 13.80
C ASP A 69 -2.23 9.73 12.90
N LEU A 70 -2.41 9.84 11.58
CA LEU A 70 -1.31 9.74 10.62
C LEU A 70 -0.26 10.84 10.83
N ALA A 71 -0.69 12.09 11.06
CA ALA A 71 0.21 13.19 11.39
C ALA A 71 0.95 12.97 12.73
N SER A 72 0.27 12.42 13.74
CA SER A 72 0.85 12.07 15.04
C SER A 72 1.93 10.98 14.90
N GLN A 73 1.66 9.93 14.13
CA GLN A 73 2.61 8.87 13.86
C GLN A 73 3.82 9.38 13.05
N ALA A 74 3.59 10.20 12.03
CA ALA A 74 4.66 10.84 11.27
C ALA A 74 5.56 11.71 12.16
N ARG A 75 4.98 12.48 13.11
CA ARG A 75 5.76 13.24 14.10
C ARG A 75 6.56 12.34 15.05
N LYS A 76 5.99 11.23 15.50
CA LYS A 76 6.70 10.26 16.37
C LYS A 76 7.87 9.60 15.64
N GLN A 77 7.72 9.32 14.35
CA GLN A 77 8.74 8.69 13.52
C GLN A 77 9.75 9.68 12.94
N ALA A 78 9.40 10.97 12.86
CA ALA A 78 10.30 12.02 12.45
C ALA A 78 11.42 12.14 13.48
N LYS A 79 12.56 11.52 13.18
CA LYS A 79 13.86 11.89 13.76
C LYS A 79 14.16 13.32 13.30
N VAL A 80 13.64 14.31 14.02
CA VAL A 80 14.05 15.70 13.85
C VAL A 80 15.50 15.78 14.31
N SER A 81 16.42 15.60 13.38
CA SER A 81 17.84 15.89 13.56
C SER A 81 18.13 17.22 12.85
N LEU A 82 17.44 18.27 13.27
CA LEU A 82 17.90 19.62 13.02
C LEU A 82 18.79 19.97 14.21
N ASP A 83 20.04 20.33 13.95
CA ASP A 83 20.97 20.73 15.00
C ASP A 83 20.44 22.02 15.65
N PRO A 84 20.06 22.01 16.94
CA PRO A 84 19.49 23.18 17.61
C PRO A 84 20.49 24.32 17.75
N LYS A 85 21.78 24.09 17.49
CA LYS A 85 22.82 25.12 17.50
C LYS A 85 22.94 25.88 16.18
N LYS A 86 22.34 25.37 15.10
CA LYS A 86 22.39 26.01 13.78
C LYS A 86 21.25 27.00 13.62
N SER A 87 21.57 28.15 13.03
CA SER A 87 20.58 29.13 12.62
C SER A 87 19.77 28.60 11.44
N TYR A 88 18.52 29.05 11.32
CA TYR A 88 17.65 28.73 10.18
C TYR A 88 18.34 28.95 8.82
N LYS A 89 19.13 30.02 8.72
CA LYS A 89 19.89 30.36 7.51
C LYS A 89 20.92 29.28 7.14
N GLU A 90 21.58 28.70 8.13
CA GLU A 90 22.60 27.66 7.94
C GLU A 90 21.96 26.34 7.51
N LEU A 91 20.86 25.96 8.17
CA LEU A 91 20.07 24.78 7.78
C LEU A 91 19.53 24.90 6.34
N TYR A 92 19.09 26.10 5.94
CA TYR A 92 18.64 26.36 4.57
C TYR A 92 19.75 26.19 3.54
N TYR A 93 20.96 26.70 3.82
CA TYR A 93 22.08 26.52 2.90
C TYR A 93 22.55 25.07 2.81
N GLU A 94 22.53 24.32 3.91
CA GLU A 94 22.84 22.88 3.89
C GLU A 94 21.84 22.09 3.07
N ASP A 95 20.55 22.41 3.18
CA ASP A 95 19.49 21.78 2.38
C ASP A 95 19.65 22.11 0.89
N LYS A 96 19.94 23.37 0.56
CA LYS A 96 20.22 23.80 -0.82
C LYS A 96 21.51 23.18 -1.38
N ALA A 97 22.57 23.12 -0.59
CA ALA A 97 23.84 22.49 -0.98
C ALA A 97 23.63 20.99 -1.30
N LYS A 98 22.86 20.28 -0.46
CA LYS A 98 22.45 18.88 -0.72
C LYS A 98 21.60 18.75 -1.98
N GLN A 99 20.66 19.65 -2.20
CA GLN A 99 19.79 19.64 -3.39
C GLN A 99 20.59 19.81 -4.70
N TYR A 100 21.68 20.58 -4.67
CA TYR A 100 22.51 20.87 -5.85
C TYR A 100 23.83 20.08 -5.90
N GLY A 101 24.04 19.12 -4.99
CA GLY A 101 25.26 18.29 -4.96
C GLY A 101 26.55 19.08 -4.73
N LEU A 102 26.45 20.27 -4.12
CA LEU A 102 27.61 21.09 -3.79
C LEU A 102 28.14 20.60 -2.43
N SER A 103 29.25 19.87 -2.48
CA SER A 103 30.02 19.42 -1.32
C SER A 103 30.92 20.52 -0.78
#